data_AF-A0A9E1HU20-F1
#
_entry.id   AF-A0A9E1HU20-F1
#
_cell.length_a   1.000
_cell.length_b   1.000
_cell.length_c   1.000
_cell.angle_alpha   90.00
_cell.angle_beta   90.00
_cell.angle_gamma   90.00
#
_symmetry.space_group_name_H-M   'P 1'
#
loop_
_entity.id
_entity.type
_entity.pdbx_description
1 polymer ?
#
loop_
_entity_poly.entity_id
_entity_poly.type
_entity_poly.pdbx_seq_one_letter_code
_entity_poly.pdbx_strand_id
1 'polypeptide(L)'
;MKLKDKCKPSIPPMEPDVYMAVCTMVVDLGQQYSEVYKKVENKLLLAFDIPDVTIEIDGQRKPRQLSQRYTYTTAAKSNLYKLLCSWLNKKFTEDELRDLELFDLLGRGCQVQVTLSEDGKHNRIENVMALPRGMKAPESSNPYVSYDIDLDGFAGEKWDALPDWVRSVIEQSEQYQQDPPAQPLDMPDAPQDTSDMQPEDKEDCPI
;
A
#
# COMPACT_ATOMS: atom_id res chain seq x y z
N MET A 1 -32.20 -3.02 1.18
CA MET A 1 -30.88 -2.45 0.83
C MET A 1 -30.80 -1.06 1.44
N LYS A 2 -29.88 -0.78 2.37
CA LYS A 2 -29.74 0.55 2.97
C LYS A 2 -28.53 1.25 2.35
N LEU A 3 -28.67 2.55 2.07
CA LEU A 3 -27.62 3.36 1.45
C LEU A 3 -26.34 3.38 2.30
N LYS A 4 -26.49 3.42 3.62
CA LYS A 4 -25.36 3.35 4.58
C LYS A 4 -24.56 2.05 4.50
N ASP A 5 -25.15 0.96 4.03
CA ASP A 5 -24.46 -0.33 3.87
C ASP A 5 -23.71 -0.39 2.52
N LYS A 6 -23.88 0.63 1.67
CA LYS A 6 -23.24 0.78 0.35
C LYS A 6 -22.24 1.93 0.31
N CYS A 7 -22.34 2.90 1.23
CA CYS A 7 -21.38 3.98 1.39
C CYS A 7 -20.39 3.61 2.51
N LYS A 8 -19.13 3.33 2.17
CA LYS A 8 -18.08 3.20 3.20
C LYS A 8 -18.00 4.51 4.01
N PRO A 9 -17.99 4.46 5.34
CA PRO A 9 -17.80 5.66 6.15
C PRO A 9 -16.45 6.30 5.81
N SER A 10 -16.47 7.59 5.51
CA SER A 10 -15.25 8.35 5.25
C SER A 10 -14.57 8.66 6.58
N ILE A 11 -13.31 8.29 6.71
CA ILE A 11 -12.51 8.66 7.88
C ILE A 11 -12.25 10.17 7.80
N PRO A 12 -12.62 10.97 8.83
CA PRO A 12 -12.40 12.41 8.80
C PRO A 12 -10.91 12.71 8.71
N PRO A 13 -10.52 13.80 8.03
CA PRO A 13 -9.12 14.20 7.99
C PRO A 13 -8.69 14.69 9.38
N MET A 14 -7.40 14.51 9.68
CA MET A 14 -6.74 15.11 10.84
C MET A 14 -6.54 16.61 10.62
N GLU A 15 -6.35 17.33 11.73
CA GLU A 15 -5.93 18.73 11.68
C GLU A 15 -4.53 18.87 11.05
N PRO A 16 -4.25 19.94 10.31
CA PRO A 16 -2.90 20.25 9.87
C PRO A 16 -1.98 20.55 11.07
N ASP A 17 -1.03 19.66 11.34
CA ASP A 17 -0.04 19.82 12.41
C ASP A 17 1.18 18.91 12.17
N VAL A 18 2.15 18.94 13.08
CA VAL A 18 3.27 18.02 13.15
C VAL A 18 2.98 16.91 14.16
N TYR A 19 2.95 15.68 13.68
CA TYR A 19 2.67 14.50 14.49
C TYR A 19 3.90 13.63 14.68
N MET A 20 3.99 12.99 15.84
CA MET A 20 4.93 11.89 16.08
C MET A 20 4.42 10.64 15.37
N ALA A 21 5.29 9.99 14.61
CA ALA A 21 4.93 8.82 13.83
C ALA A 21 6.05 7.77 13.81
N VAL A 22 5.70 6.58 13.34
CA VAL A 22 6.61 5.46 13.13
C VAL A 22 6.35 4.84 11.77
N CYS A 23 7.42 4.59 11.00
CA CYS A 23 7.30 3.93 9.72
C CYS A 23 6.94 2.46 9.92
N THR A 24 5.80 2.04 9.37
CA THR A 24 5.24 0.70 9.52
C THR A 24 5.18 -0.06 8.21
N MET A 25 5.40 0.62 7.08
CA MET A 25 5.36 -0.02 5.77
C MET A 25 6.43 0.55 4.85
N VAL A 26 7.18 -0.35 4.22
CA VAL A 26 8.12 -0.07 3.14
C VAL A 26 7.83 -1.10 2.04
N VAL A 27 7.22 -0.64 0.95
CA VAL A 27 6.69 -1.53 -0.09
C VAL A 27 7.14 -1.04 -1.46
N ASP A 28 7.80 -1.91 -2.23
CA ASP A 28 7.98 -1.72 -3.65
C ASP A 28 6.63 -1.93 -4.37
N LEU A 29 6.16 -0.89 -5.07
CA LEU A 29 4.94 -0.91 -5.85
C LEU A 29 5.17 -1.32 -7.31
N GLY A 30 6.42 -1.55 -7.72
CA GLY A 30 6.79 -1.86 -9.09
C GLY A 30 6.70 -0.67 -10.05
N GLN A 31 6.79 -1.00 -11.33
CA GLN A 31 6.75 -0.03 -12.43
C GLN A 31 5.32 0.44 -12.67
N GLN A 32 5.08 1.71 -12.38
CA GLN A 32 3.76 2.33 -12.45
C GLN A 32 3.73 3.36 -13.58
N TYR A 33 2.72 3.27 -14.43
CA TYR A 33 2.48 4.26 -15.48
C TYR A 33 1.87 5.54 -14.90
N SER A 34 2.46 6.69 -15.22
CA SER A 34 1.90 7.99 -14.89
C SER A 34 1.17 8.60 -16.09
N GLU A 35 -0.15 8.76 -15.98
CA GLU A 35 -0.95 9.44 -16.99
C GLU A 35 -0.56 10.92 -17.17
N VAL A 36 -0.13 11.58 -16.10
CA VAL A 36 0.25 13.00 -16.12
C VAL A 36 1.58 13.21 -16.83
N TYR A 37 2.57 12.36 -16.54
CA TYR A 37 3.92 12.48 -17.09
C TYR A 37 4.16 11.59 -18.32
N LYS A 38 3.18 10.77 -18.71
CA LYS A 38 3.22 9.83 -19.82
C LYS A 38 4.48 8.95 -19.82
N LYS A 39 4.85 8.47 -18.63
CA LYS A 39 6.05 7.65 -18.43
C LYS A 39 5.82 6.61 -17.35
N VAL A 40 6.62 5.56 -17.41
CA VAL A 40 6.69 4.49 -16.41
C VAL A 40 7.79 4.83 -15.43
N GLU A 41 7.53 4.65 -14.14
CA GLU A 41 8.52 4.85 -13.07
C GLU A 41 8.36 3.76 -12.02
N ASN A 42 9.48 3.24 -11.50
CA ASN A 42 9.42 2.34 -10.34
C ASN A 42 9.05 3.16 -9.08
N LYS A 43 8.07 2.68 -8.30
CA LYS A 43 7.48 3.42 -7.18
C LYS A 43 7.69 2.71 -5.85
N LEU A 44 8.11 3.48 -4.84
CA LEU A 44 8.18 3.06 -3.44
C LEU A 44 6.98 3.64 -2.67
N LEU A 45 6.39 2.87 -1.77
CA LEU A 45 5.43 3.34 -0.77
C LEU A 45 6.08 3.31 0.61
N LEU A 46 5.98 4.43 1.33
CA LEU A 46 6.25 4.50 2.76
C LEU A 46 4.96 4.84 3.50
N ALA A 47 4.62 4.09 4.55
CA ALA A 47 3.50 4.40 5.43
C ALA A 47 3.96 4.62 6.88
N PHE A 48 3.33 5.59 7.52
CA PHE A 48 3.64 6.08 8.84
C PHE A 48 2.39 6.04 9.70
N ASP A 49 2.47 5.31 10.80
CA ASP A 49 1.44 5.32 11.83
C ASP A 49 1.66 6.49 12.77
N ILE A 50 0.57 7.10 13.19
CA ILE A 50 0.50 8.19 14.16
C ILE A 50 -0.25 7.64 15.38
N PRO A 51 0.45 7.06 16.38
CA PRO A 51 -0.21 6.31 17.46
C PRO A 51 -1.12 7.17 18.35
N ASP A 52 -0.82 8.47 18.48
CA ASP A 52 -1.60 9.41 19.29
C ASP A 52 -2.96 9.75 18.66
N VAL A 53 -3.19 9.37 17.40
CA VAL A 53 -4.46 9.57 16.69
C VAL A 53 -5.04 8.20 16.36
N THR A 54 -6.18 7.85 16.96
CA THR A 54 -6.86 6.57 16.72
C THR A 54 -8.08 6.74 15.83
N ILE A 55 -8.29 5.79 14.93
CA ILE A 55 -9.46 5.69 14.05
C ILE A 55 -10.11 4.32 14.19
N GLU A 56 -11.38 4.21 13.81
CA GLU A 56 -12.09 2.94 13.74
C GLU A 56 -12.10 2.44 12.30
N ILE A 57 -11.54 1.25 12.07
CA ILE A 57 -11.57 0.54 10.79
C ILE A 57 -12.13 -0.85 11.08
N ASP A 58 -13.22 -1.22 10.42
CA ASP A 58 -13.88 -2.52 10.57
C ASP A 58 -14.17 -2.92 12.04
N GLY A 59 -14.60 -1.94 12.85
CA GLY A 59 -14.91 -2.12 14.27
C GLY A 59 -13.69 -2.24 15.19
N GLN A 60 -12.47 -2.10 14.66
CA GLN A 60 -11.23 -2.11 15.42
C GLN A 60 -10.63 -0.71 15.52
N ARG A 61 -10.21 -0.34 16.73
CA ARG A 61 -9.45 0.90 16.97
C ARG A 61 -8.00 0.69 16.55
N LYS A 62 -7.58 1.39 15.50
CA LYS A 62 -6.22 1.36 14.94
C LYS A 62 -5.59 2.75 14.92
N PRO A 63 -4.26 2.86 15.00
CA PRO A 63 -3.60 4.15 14.82
C PRO A 63 -3.88 4.69 13.42
N ARG A 64 -3.92 6.00 13.29
CA ARG A 64 -4.11 6.68 12.01
C ARG A 64 -2.83 6.51 11.20
N GLN A 65 -2.96 5.90 10.03
CA GLN A 65 -1.86 5.70 9.10
C GLN A 65 -1.97 6.69 7.95
N LEU A 66 -0.86 7.32 7.59
CA LEU A 66 -0.70 8.09 6.35
C LEU A 66 0.42 7.49 5.53
N SER A 67 0.31 7.55 4.21
CA SER A 67 1.33 7.03 3.30
C SER A 67 1.71 8.02 2.22
N GLN A 68 2.94 7.93 1.72
CA GLN A 68 3.41 8.70 0.60
C GLN A 68 4.15 7.79 -0.38
N ARG A 69 3.95 8.06 -1.68
CA ARG A 69 4.64 7.36 -2.77
C ARG A 69 5.81 8.19 -3.27
N TYR A 70 6.91 7.51 -3.59
CA TYR A 70 8.13 8.09 -4.15
C TYR A 70 8.53 7.33 -5.41
N THR A 71 9.34 7.97 -6.25
CA THR A 71 10.03 7.26 -7.35
C THR A 71 11.35 6.71 -6.81
N TYR A 72 11.70 5.47 -7.14
CA TYR A 72 13.05 4.95 -6.91
C TYR A 72 14.06 5.75 -7.75
N THR A 73 14.89 6.56 -7.10
CA THR A 73 15.90 7.37 -7.77
C THR A 73 16.94 7.85 -6.77
N THR A 74 18.18 7.97 -7.24
CA THR A 74 19.30 8.53 -6.47
C THR A 74 19.49 10.03 -6.72
N ALA A 75 18.64 10.66 -7.55
CA ALA A 75 18.79 12.05 -7.92
C ALA A 75 18.67 12.96 -6.68
N ALA A 76 19.69 13.80 -6.44
CA ALA A 76 19.78 14.69 -5.27
C ALA A 76 18.65 15.73 -5.14
N LYS A 77 17.86 15.94 -6.19
CA LYS A 77 16.68 16.84 -6.19
C LYS A 77 15.35 16.11 -6.04
N SER A 78 15.35 14.78 -6.00
CA SER A 78 14.15 13.96 -5.89
C SER A 78 13.48 14.11 -4.53
N ASN A 79 12.18 13.82 -4.47
CA ASN A 79 11.45 13.84 -3.21
C ASN A 79 11.91 12.72 -2.26
N LEU A 80 12.31 11.55 -2.79
CA LEU A 80 12.89 10.47 -1.99
C LEU A 80 14.21 10.91 -1.35
N TYR A 81 15.12 11.52 -2.10
CA TYR A 81 16.39 12.03 -1.57
C TYR A 81 16.15 13.06 -0.45
N LYS A 82 15.25 14.03 -0.68
CA LYS A 82 14.93 15.07 0.31
C LYS A 82 14.34 14.46 1.59
N LEU A 83 13.44 13.49 1.44
CA LEU A 83 12.86 12.74 2.54
C LEU A 83 13.94 12.06 3.37
N LEU A 84 14.77 11.23 2.73
CA LEU A 84 15.81 10.46 3.41
C LEU A 84 16.81 11.37 4.11
N CYS A 85 17.19 12.49 3.49
CA CYS A 85 18.09 13.45 4.11
C CYS A 85 17.50 14.10 5.37
N SER A 86 16.24 14.53 5.29
CA SER A 86 15.51 15.17 6.38
C SER A 86 15.25 14.20 7.54
N TRP A 87 14.88 12.96 7.21
CA TRP A 87 14.51 11.96 8.20
C TRP A 87 15.72 11.29 8.86
N LEU A 88 16.79 11.03 8.10
CA LEU A 88 18.01 10.42 8.61
C LEU A 88 19.04 11.44 9.11
N ASN A 89 18.74 12.75 9.04
CA ASN A 89 19.64 13.85 9.42
C ASN A 89 21.04 13.71 8.78
N LYS A 90 21.09 13.22 7.54
CA LYS A 90 22.33 12.92 6.82
C LYS A 90 22.20 13.41 5.38
N LYS A 91 23.26 14.00 4.83
CA LYS A 91 23.37 14.17 3.38
C LYS A 91 24.01 12.92 2.81
N PHE A 92 23.44 12.37 1.76
CA PHE A 92 23.95 11.17 1.10
C PHE A 92 24.77 11.55 -0.12
N THR A 93 25.88 10.86 -0.34
CA THR A 93 26.45 10.78 -1.69
C THR A 93 25.57 9.88 -2.57
N GLU A 94 25.81 9.88 -3.88
CA GLU A 94 25.06 8.99 -4.77
C GLU A 94 25.33 7.52 -4.45
N ASP A 95 26.59 7.16 -4.18
CA ASP A 95 26.98 5.77 -3.83
C ASP A 95 26.36 5.33 -2.51
N GLU A 96 26.41 6.18 -1.47
CA GLU A 96 25.79 5.87 -0.18
C GLU A 96 24.27 5.66 -0.28
N LEU A 97 23.62 6.33 -1.24
CA LEU A 97 22.19 6.19 -1.45
C LEU A 97 21.85 4.93 -2.25
N ARG A 98 22.75 4.47 -3.14
CA ARG A 98 22.60 3.21 -3.87
C ARG A 98 22.69 2.00 -2.95
N ASP A 99 23.54 2.08 -1.93
CA ASP A 99 23.76 1.02 -0.96
C ASP A 99 22.81 1.09 0.25
N LEU A 100 21.85 2.01 0.25
CA LEU A 100 20.91 2.19 1.36
C LEU A 100 19.86 1.07 1.37
N GLU A 101 19.83 0.27 2.43
CA GLU A 101 18.75 -0.67 2.69
C GLU A 101 17.50 0.08 3.18
N LEU A 102 16.41 0.03 2.40
CA LEU A 102 15.18 0.76 2.72
C LEU A 102 14.34 0.05 3.77
N PHE A 103 14.45 -1.27 3.90
CA PHE A 103 13.73 -2.01 4.94
C PHE A 103 14.23 -1.66 6.35
N ASP A 104 15.44 -1.13 6.49
CA ASP A 104 15.98 -0.58 7.75
C ASP A 104 15.21 0.68 8.24
N LEU A 105 14.32 1.23 7.41
CA LEU A 105 13.42 2.33 7.80
C LEU A 105 12.22 1.84 8.60
N LEU A 106 11.89 0.55 8.59
CA LEU A 106 10.79 -0.01 9.36
C LEU A 106 11.03 0.15 10.87
N GLY A 107 9.98 0.55 11.58
CA GLY A 107 10.03 0.83 13.02
C GLY A 107 10.77 2.12 13.39
N ARG A 108 11.36 2.85 12.42
CA ARG A 108 12.02 4.12 12.70
C ARG A 108 10.98 5.21 12.97
N GLY A 109 11.18 5.92 14.07
CA GLY A 109 10.35 7.07 14.44
C GLY A 109 10.66 8.31 13.59
N CYS A 110 9.64 9.16 13.40
CA CYS A 110 9.72 10.42 12.67
C CYS A 110 8.72 11.45 13.19
N GLN A 111 8.92 12.70 12.79
CA GLN A 111 7.90 13.73 12.81
C GLN A 111 7.33 13.87 11.40
N VAL A 112 6.02 13.73 11.24
CA VAL A 112 5.32 13.94 9.97
C VAL A 112 4.57 15.26 10.03
N GLN A 113 4.86 16.16 9.09
CA GLN A 113 4.08 17.38 8.91
C GLN A 113 2.88 17.05 8.03
N VAL A 114 1.69 17.21 8.58
CA VAL A 114 0.42 16.90 7.92
C VAL A 114 -0.26 18.18 7.49
N THR A 115 -0.77 18.17 6.25
CA THR A 115 -1.60 19.23 5.67
C THR A 115 -2.90 18.65 5.13
N LEU A 116 -3.82 19.52 4.75
CA LEU A 116 -5.01 19.13 3.98
C LEU A 116 -4.72 19.28 2.49
N SER A 117 -5.30 18.40 1.68
CA SER A 117 -5.37 18.55 0.23
C SER A 117 -6.12 19.83 -0.15
N GLU A 118 -5.94 20.29 -1.39
CA GLU A 118 -6.59 21.51 -1.90
C GLU A 118 -8.12 21.44 -1.83
N ASP A 119 -8.70 20.26 -1.95
CA ASP A 119 -10.14 20.02 -1.80
C ASP A 119 -10.62 19.93 -0.34
N GLY A 120 -9.70 19.98 0.63
CA GLY A 120 -9.95 19.91 2.06
C GLY A 120 -10.40 18.54 2.58
N LYS A 121 -10.38 17.49 1.74
CA LYS A 121 -10.97 16.19 2.09
C LYS A 121 -9.98 15.18 2.65
N HIS A 122 -8.72 15.26 2.25
CA HIS A 122 -7.72 14.25 2.56
C HIS A 122 -6.49 14.87 3.22
N ASN A 123 -5.84 14.11 4.10
CA ASN A 123 -4.55 14.51 4.64
C ASN A 123 -3.43 14.21 3.65
N ARG A 124 -2.42 15.06 3.62
CA ARG A 124 -1.17 14.87 2.90
C ARG A 124 0.01 15.00 3.85
N ILE A 125 1.04 14.18 3.63
CA ILE A 125 2.35 14.36 4.27
C ILE A 125 3.11 15.40 3.44
N GLU A 126 3.42 16.54 4.04
CA GLU A 126 4.19 17.60 3.40
C GLU A 126 5.70 17.38 3.60
N ASN A 127 6.09 16.95 4.81
CA ASN A 127 7.48 16.68 5.16
C ASN A 127 7.59 15.58 6.21
N VAL A 128 8.72 14.88 6.23
CA VAL A 128 9.10 13.92 7.28
C VAL A 128 10.47 14.29 7.81
N MET A 129 10.59 14.37 9.13
CA MET A 129 11.79 14.82 9.83
C MET A 129 12.21 13.80 10.89
N ALA A 130 13.49 13.80 11.23
CA ALA A 130 14.01 13.02 12.35
C ALA A 130 13.36 13.43 13.68
N LEU A 131 13.32 12.51 14.63
CA LEU A 131 12.96 12.86 16.00
C LEU A 131 14.04 13.74 16.67
N PRO A 132 13.64 14.69 17.53
CA PRO A 132 14.57 15.41 18.38
C PRO A 132 15.44 14.46 19.20
N ARG A 133 16.70 14.85 19.41
CA ARG A 133 17.66 14.03 20.18
C ARG A 133 17.10 13.72 21.58
N GLY A 134 17.10 12.44 21.95
CA GLY A 134 16.63 11.98 23.25
C GLY A 134 15.14 11.63 23.31
N MET A 135 14.38 11.91 22.25
CA MET A 135 12.98 11.49 22.15
C MET A 135 12.92 10.02 21.71
N LYS A 136 12.06 9.23 22.36
CA LYS A 136 11.80 7.85 21.95
C LYS A 136 10.89 7.83 20.73
N ALA A 137 11.08 6.84 19.87
CA ALA A 137 10.14 6.56 18.79
C ALA A 137 8.79 6.14 19.39
N PRO A 138 7.67 6.60 18.81
CA PRO A 138 6.36 6.11 19.20
C PRO A 138 6.20 4.65 18.75
N GLU A 139 5.40 3.88 19.48
CA GLU A 139 5.12 2.47 19.17
C GLU A 139 3.79 2.34 18.45
N SER A 140 3.75 1.58 17.36
CA SER A 140 2.50 1.25 16.68
C SER A 140 1.98 -0.12 17.12
N SER A 141 0.65 -0.27 17.16
CA SER A 141 -0.02 -1.55 17.30
C SER A 141 -0.24 -2.29 15.97
N ASN A 142 0.00 -1.64 14.83
CA ASN A 142 -0.03 -2.32 13.54
C ASN A 142 1.27 -3.10 13.30
N PRO A 143 1.21 -4.28 12.66
CA PRO A 143 2.40 -5.02 12.25
C PRO A 143 3.19 -4.25 11.20
N TYR A 144 4.50 -4.49 11.18
CA TYR A 144 5.38 -3.95 10.14
C TYR A 144 5.28 -4.77 8.86
N VAL A 145 5.29 -4.07 7.72
CA VAL A 145 5.14 -4.66 6.39
C VAL A 145 6.32 -4.25 5.54
N SER A 146 7.15 -5.22 5.16
CA SER A 146 8.14 -5.11 4.09
C SER A 146 7.70 -5.95 2.90
N TYR A 147 7.83 -5.40 1.71
CA TYR A 147 7.56 -6.11 0.47
C TYR A 147 8.43 -5.58 -0.65
N ASP A 148 9.11 -6.49 -1.34
CA ASP A 148 9.85 -6.23 -2.57
C ASP A 148 9.20 -7.02 -3.71
N ILE A 149 8.77 -6.34 -4.76
CA ILE A 149 8.01 -6.96 -5.85
C ILE A 149 8.83 -8.01 -6.61
N ASP A 150 10.14 -7.80 -6.75
CA ASP A 150 11.03 -8.65 -7.53
C ASP A 150 11.48 -9.88 -6.70
N LEU A 151 11.59 -9.73 -5.37
CA LEU A 151 11.99 -10.82 -4.47
C LEU A 151 10.81 -11.64 -3.94
N ASP A 152 9.69 -10.98 -3.60
CA ASP A 152 8.57 -11.61 -2.90
C ASP A 152 7.46 -12.09 -3.84
N GLY A 153 7.35 -11.50 -5.04
CA GLY A 153 6.37 -11.90 -6.05
C GLY A 153 4.90 -11.75 -5.62
N PHE A 154 3.98 -12.35 -6.37
CA PHE A 154 2.53 -12.07 -6.25
C PHE A 154 1.73 -13.15 -5.50
N ALA A 155 2.40 -13.92 -4.63
CA ALA A 155 1.78 -14.96 -3.82
C ALA A 155 2.56 -15.22 -2.53
N GLY A 156 1.92 -15.88 -1.55
CA GLY A 156 2.54 -16.29 -0.30
C GLY A 156 2.40 -15.26 0.82
N GLU A 157 3.03 -15.56 1.97
CA GLU A 157 2.74 -14.88 3.25
C GLU A 157 2.86 -13.35 3.19
N LYS A 158 3.92 -12.83 2.54
CA LYS A 158 4.11 -11.38 2.42
C LYS A 158 3.08 -10.72 1.51
N TRP A 159 2.74 -11.35 0.38
CA TRP A 159 1.69 -10.87 -0.52
C TRP A 159 0.32 -10.89 0.19
N ASP A 160 0.04 -11.95 0.94
CA ASP A 160 -1.22 -12.12 1.66
C ASP A 160 -1.35 -11.11 2.82
N ALA A 161 -0.22 -10.70 3.40
CA ALA A 161 -0.15 -9.70 4.47
C ALA A 161 -0.29 -8.25 3.99
N LEU A 162 -0.16 -7.98 2.69
CA LEU A 162 -0.34 -6.63 2.14
C LEU A 162 -1.82 -6.20 2.28
N PRO A 163 -2.10 -4.95 2.74
CA PRO A 163 -3.46 -4.45 2.72
C PRO A 163 -4.02 -4.38 1.30
N ASP A 164 -5.33 -4.61 1.16
CA ASP A 164 -6.01 -4.63 -0.15
C ASP A 164 -5.69 -3.41 -1.01
N TRP A 165 -5.68 -2.21 -0.41
CA TRP A 165 -5.41 -0.97 -1.15
C TRP A 165 -3.98 -0.90 -1.68
N VAL A 166 -3.02 -1.59 -1.05
CA VAL A 166 -1.63 -1.68 -1.52
C VAL A 166 -1.54 -2.72 -2.64
N ARG A 167 -2.15 -3.90 -2.45
CA ARG A 167 -2.24 -4.94 -3.50
C ARG A 167 -2.86 -4.39 -4.77
N SER A 168 -3.99 -3.69 -4.67
CA SER A 168 -4.65 -3.08 -5.84
C SER A 168 -3.77 -2.06 -6.59
N VAL A 169 -2.74 -1.49 -5.95
CA VAL A 169 -1.78 -0.61 -6.60
C VAL A 169 -0.67 -1.42 -7.27
N ILE A 170 -0.16 -2.46 -6.60
CA ILE A 170 0.84 -3.36 -7.19
C ILE A 170 0.27 -4.10 -8.40
N GLU A 171 -1.01 -4.49 -8.37
CA GLU A 171 -1.71 -5.11 -9.49
C GLU A 171 -1.74 -4.21 -10.74
N GLN A 172 -1.61 -2.89 -10.59
CA GLN A 172 -1.51 -1.95 -11.73
C GLN A 172 -0.08 -1.84 -12.30
N SER A 173 0.91 -2.48 -11.67
CA SER A 173 2.30 -2.46 -12.13
C SER A 173 2.47 -3.25 -13.42
N GLU A 174 3.45 -2.85 -14.24
CA GLU A 174 3.79 -3.60 -15.46
C GLU A 174 4.21 -5.04 -15.14
N GLN A 175 4.91 -5.26 -14.02
CA GLN A 175 5.32 -6.60 -13.59
C GLN A 175 4.12 -7.52 -13.37
N TYR A 176 3.11 -7.07 -12.63
CA TYR A 176 1.91 -7.88 -12.39
C TYR A 176 1.11 -8.10 -13.68
N GLN A 177 1.03 -7.10 -14.55
CA GLN A 177 0.31 -7.23 -15.83
C GLN A 177 0.99 -8.19 -16.81
N GLN A 178 2.31 -8.37 -16.71
CA GLN A 178 3.07 -9.30 -17.55
C GLN A 178 3.04 -10.73 -17.03
N ASP A 179 3.08 -10.93 -15.72
CA ASP A 179 3.09 -12.26 -15.08
C ASP A 179 2.06 -12.33 -13.93
N PRO A 180 0.74 -12.29 -14.23
CA PRO A 180 -0.27 -12.39 -13.19
C PRO A 180 -0.27 -13.81 -12.61
N PRO A 181 -0.30 -13.97 -11.26
CA PRO A 181 -0.44 -15.28 -10.66
C PRO A 181 -1.74 -15.93 -11.13
N ALA A 182 -1.74 -17.25 -11.28
CA ALA A 182 -2.96 -17.99 -11.54
C ALA A 182 -3.94 -17.75 -10.38
N GLN A 183 -4.94 -16.89 -10.57
CA GLN A 183 -5.96 -16.66 -9.56
C GLN A 183 -6.69 -17.99 -9.32
N PRO A 184 -6.81 -18.46 -8.06
CA PRO A 184 -7.79 -19.48 -7.74
C PRO A 184 -9.16 -18.88 -8.09
N LEU A 185 -9.84 -19.47 -9.07
CA LEU A 185 -11.23 -19.16 -9.34
C LEU A 185 -12.04 -19.67 -8.14
N ASP A 186 -12.28 -18.80 -7.15
CA ASP A 186 -13.36 -19.00 -6.18
C ASP A 186 -14.69 -18.82 -6.91
N MET A 187 -15.08 -19.83 -7.69
CA MET A 187 -16.46 -19.96 -8.13
C MET A 187 -17.28 -20.38 -6.92
N PRO A 188 -18.34 -19.65 -6.54
CA PRO A 188 -19.27 -20.14 -5.54
C PRO A 188 -19.88 -21.45 -6.07
N ASP A 189 -19.76 -22.52 -5.27
CA ASP A 189 -20.35 -23.83 -5.57
C ASP A 189 -21.81 -23.67 -5.98
N ALA A 190 -22.08 -23.85 -7.27
CA ALA A 190 -23.43 -24.02 -7.75
C ALA A 190 -23.90 -25.40 -7.26
N PRO A 191 -25.07 -25.50 -6.60
CA PRO A 191 -25.57 -26.78 -6.14
C PRO A 191 -25.78 -27.72 -7.34
N GLN A 192 -25.13 -28.88 -7.30
CA GLN A 192 -25.34 -29.96 -8.25
C GLN A 192 -26.73 -30.56 -8.02
N ASP A 193 -27.71 -30.10 -8.79
CA ASP A 193 -28.98 -30.81 -8.92
C ASP A 193 -28.81 -31.92 -9.95
N THR A 194 -28.55 -33.13 -9.45
CA THR A 194 -28.56 -34.36 -10.25
C THR A 194 -29.99 -34.87 -10.27
N SER A 195 -30.74 -34.52 -11.32
CA SER A 195 -31.98 -35.22 -11.64
C SER A 195 -31.82 -35.96 -12.97
N ASP A 196 -32.06 -37.27 -12.85
CA ASP A 196 -32.08 -38.29 -13.88
C ASP A 196 -32.79 -37.90 -15.17
N MET A 197 -32.18 -38.24 -16.31
CA MET A 197 -32.93 -38.70 -17.48
C MET A 197 -32.19 -39.89 -18.11
N GLN A 198 -32.81 -41.06 -17.97
CA GLN A 198 -32.48 -42.28 -18.71
C GLN A 198 -32.76 -42.11 -20.22
N PRO A 199 -32.11 -42.89 -21.09
CA PRO A 199 -32.29 -42.82 -22.54
C PRO A 199 -33.38 -43.78 -22.99
N GLU A 200 -34.36 -43.32 -23.78
CA GLU A 200 -35.23 -44.21 -24.57
C GLU A 200 -35.45 -43.69 -25.99
N ASP A 201 -34.94 -44.51 -26.90
CA ASP A 201 -35.49 -45.02 -28.15
C ASP A 201 -35.72 -44.18 -29.41
N LYS A 202 -35.17 -44.78 -30.48
CA LYS A 202 -35.27 -44.50 -31.91
C LYS A 202 -36.58 -45.07 -32.47
N GLU A 203 -37.21 -44.33 -33.36
CA GLU A 203 -37.92 -44.80 -34.56
C GLU A 203 -38.01 -43.60 -35.52
N ASP A 204 -37.17 -43.52 -36.55
CA ASP A 204 -37.29 -44.12 -37.90
C ASP A 204 -37.94 -43.15 -38.90
N CYS A 205 -37.26 -42.91 -40.03
CA CYS A 205 -37.83 -42.86 -41.39
C CYS A 205 -36.83 -42.30 -42.43
N PRO A 206 -36.99 -42.66 -43.72
CA PRO A 206 -35.88 -43.07 -44.58
C PRO A 206 -35.66 -42.16 -45.82
N ILE A 207 -34.47 -42.29 -46.44
CA ILE A 207 -34.16 -42.69 -47.84
C ILE A 207 -32.64 -42.54 -48.04
#